data_AF-A0AAU4BB28-F1
#
_entry.id   AF-A0AAU4BB28-F1
#
_cell.length_a   1.000
_cell.length_b   1.000
_cell.length_c   1.000
_cell.angle_alpha   90.00
_cell.angle_beta   90.00
_cell.angle_gamma   90.00
#
_symmetry.space_group_name_H-M   'P 1'
#
loop_
_entity.id
_entity.type
_entity.pdbx_description
1 polymer ?
#
loop_
_entity_poly.entity_id
_entity_poly.type
_entity_poly.pdbx_seq_one_letter_code
_entity_poly.pdbx_strand_id
1 'polypeptide(L)'
;MAGNFHAARIQFSDQGTNQGDARVKIYWTPLHASSKPWTGPRLTVHLTRLSGTRITRTLHQPTVAHGADGRSFYPTDTPIPAPGRWKLEASTGQDTGCFIVTFT
;
A
#
# COMPACT_ATOMS: atom_id res chain seq x y z
N MET A 1 8.65 3.45 19.59
CA MET A 1 8.59 4.92 19.47
C MET A 1 7.45 5.26 18.51
N ALA A 2 6.33 5.77 19.01
CA ALA A 2 5.24 6.24 18.17
C ALA A 2 5.60 7.64 17.64
N GLY A 3 5.59 7.80 16.32
CA GLY A 3 5.96 9.07 15.67
C GLY A 3 5.01 10.21 16.05
N ASN A 4 5.53 11.44 16.02
CA ASN A 4 4.80 12.66 16.35
C ASN A 4 3.77 12.99 15.25
N PHE A 5 2.57 12.40 15.37
CA PHE A 5 1.44 12.59 14.45
C PHE A 5 1.06 14.07 14.24
N HIS A 6 1.29 14.91 15.25
CA HIS A 6 0.98 16.33 15.17
C HIS A 6 1.94 17.07 14.22
N ALA A 7 3.25 16.79 14.33
CA ALA A 7 4.25 17.34 13.41
C ALA A 7 4.02 16.88 11.96
N ALA A 8 3.65 15.60 11.77
CA ALA A 8 3.34 15.06 10.45
C ALA A 8 2.09 15.72 9.83
N ARG A 9 1.08 16.04 10.64
CA ARG A 9 -0.14 16.74 10.19
C ARG A 9 0.15 18.18 9.77
N ILE A 10 0.98 18.90 10.53
CA ILE A 10 1.36 20.29 10.19
C ILE A 10 2.22 20.32 8.93
N GLN A 11 3.15 19.37 8.75
CA GLN A 11 3.91 19.26 7.50
C GLN A 11 3.00 19.01 6.28
N PHE A 12 1.91 18.24 6.44
CA PHE A 12 0.95 18.01 5.36
C PHE A 12 0.13 19.27 5.01
N SER A 13 -0.19 20.12 5.98
CA SER A 13 -0.92 21.37 5.71
C SER A 13 -0.04 22.48 5.12
N ASP A 14 1.22 22.56 5.56
CA ASP A 14 2.11 23.66 5.21
C ASP A 14 2.81 23.43 3.85
N GLN A 15 2.91 22.17 3.39
CA GLN A 15 3.27 21.85 2.01
C GLN A 15 2.05 21.98 1.10
N GLY A 16 1.57 23.21 0.92
CA GLY A 16 0.60 23.52 -0.13
C GLY A 16 1.01 22.87 -1.45
N THR A 17 0.14 21.99 -1.96
CA THR A 17 0.14 21.49 -3.35
C THR A 17 1.51 21.29 -3.99
N ASN A 18 2.43 20.57 -3.32
CA ASN A 18 3.53 19.96 -4.07
C ASN A 18 2.92 18.86 -4.93
N GLN A 19 2.83 19.11 -6.23
CA GLN A 19 2.42 18.21 -7.30
C GLN A 19 3.31 16.95 -7.30
N GLY A 20 3.02 16.01 -6.40
CA GLY A 20 3.67 14.71 -6.31
C GLY A 20 2.69 13.71 -5.74
N ASP A 21 2.73 12.49 -6.25
CA ASP A 21 1.87 11.41 -5.75
C ASP A 21 2.06 11.27 -4.23
N ALA A 22 0.97 11.43 -3.45
CA ALA A 22 1.00 11.18 -2.01
C ALA A 22 1.35 9.70 -1.80
N ARG A 23 2.33 9.41 -0.94
CA ARG A 23 2.82 8.03 -0.77
C ARG A 23 2.33 7.41 0.52
N VAL A 24 1.70 6.24 0.41
CA VAL A 24 1.09 5.52 1.54
C VAL A 24 1.75 4.16 1.71
N LYS A 25 2.21 3.87 2.93
CA LYS A 25 2.75 2.55 3.26
C LYS A 25 1.62 1.58 3.57
N ILE A 26 1.56 0.49 2.81
CA ILE A 26 0.60 -0.61 3.01
C ILE A 26 1.38 -1.90 3.19
N TYR A 27 0.97 -2.71 4.17
CA TYR A 27 1.55 -4.00 4.48
C TYR A 27 0.56 -5.11 4.11
N TRP A 28 0.95 -5.98 3.19
CA TRP A 28 0.12 -7.09 2.73
C TRP A 28 0.61 -8.38 3.35
N THR A 29 -0.24 -9.06 4.12
CA THR A 29 0.09 -10.35 4.75
C THR A 29 -0.58 -11.46 3.93
N PRO A 30 0.18 -12.30 3.22
CA PRO A 30 -0.35 -13.49 2.55
C PRO A 30 -0.98 -14.46 3.56
N LEU A 31 -2.10 -15.06 3.19
CA LEU A 31 -2.82 -16.02 4.02
C LEU A 31 -2.14 -17.39 4.00
N HIS A 32 -1.63 -17.80 2.84
CA HIS A 32 -1.03 -19.13 2.63
C HIS A 32 0.50 -19.12 2.69
N ALA A 33 1.10 -18.18 3.44
CA ALA A 33 2.53 -18.20 3.75
C ALA A 33 2.86 -19.25 4.83
N SER A 34 2.75 -20.52 4.44
CA SER A 34 2.87 -21.68 5.32
C SER A 34 4.32 -22.07 5.65
N SER A 35 5.31 -21.62 4.87
CA SER A 35 6.74 -21.86 5.13
C SER A 35 7.39 -20.71 5.89
N LYS A 36 8.33 -20.98 6.80
CA LYS A 36 9.18 -19.97 7.42
C LYS A 36 10.66 -20.25 7.07
N PRO A 37 11.40 -19.33 6.42
CA PRO A 37 10.92 -18.09 5.81
C PRO A 37 10.16 -18.36 4.50
N TRP A 38 9.05 -17.65 4.28
CA TRP A 38 8.29 -17.76 3.04
C TRP A 38 8.88 -16.85 1.97
N THR A 39 9.25 -17.40 0.81
CA THR A 39 9.87 -16.66 -0.31
C THR A 39 8.93 -16.52 -1.50
N GLY A 40 7.61 -16.50 -1.26
CA GLY A 40 6.59 -16.64 -2.29
C GLY A 40 6.63 -15.59 -3.42
N PRO A 41 5.80 -15.77 -4.46
CA PRO A 41 5.86 -15.00 -5.69
C PRO A 41 5.63 -13.50 -5.45
N ARG A 42 6.12 -12.66 -6.37
CA ARG A 42 5.93 -11.21 -6.28
C ARG A 42 4.47 -10.82 -6.01
N LEU A 43 4.27 -9.82 -5.16
CA LEU A 43 2.97 -9.19 -4.99
C LEU A 43 2.70 -8.26 -6.19
N THR A 44 1.48 -8.29 -6.71
CA THR A 44 0.96 -7.29 -7.65
C THR A 44 -0.20 -6.55 -7.01
N VAL A 45 -0.22 -5.23 -7.10
CA VAL A 45 -1.31 -4.39 -6.58
C VAL A 45 -1.84 -3.52 -7.71
N HIS A 46 -3.13 -3.64 -8.03
CA HIS A 46 -3.84 -2.75 -8.93
C HIS A 46 -4.60 -1.70 -8.12
N LEU A 47 -4.38 -0.44 -8.47
CA LEU A 47 -5.07 0.70 -7.89
C LEU A 47 -6.00 1.31 -8.93
N THR A 48 -7.27 1.45 -8.60
CA THR A 48 -8.25 2.11 -9.47
C THR A 48 -8.97 3.20 -8.69
N ARG A 49 -8.89 4.44 -9.18
CA ARG A 49 -9.71 5.54 -8.64
C ARG A 49 -11.16 5.32 -9.05
N LEU A 50 -12.04 5.27 -8.06
CA LEU A 50 -13.47 5.04 -8.20
C LEU A 50 -14.28 6.34 -8.32
N SER A 51 -13.70 7.47 -7.95
CA SER A 51 -14.36 8.79 -7.98
C SER A 51 -13.74 9.70 -9.04
N GLY A 52 -14.58 10.41 -9.79
CA GLY A 52 -14.12 11.34 -10.82
C GLY A 52 -13.41 10.62 -11.98
N THR A 53 -12.36 11.24 -12.53
CA THR A 53 -11.56 10.63 -13.60
C THR A 53 -10.94 9.32 -13.14
N ARG A 54 -11.18 8.25 -13.91
CA ARG A 54 -10.61 6.93 -13.67
C ARG A 54 -9.10 6.98 -13.87
N ILE A 55 -8.36 6.64 -12.82
CA ILE A 55 -6.90 6.50 -12.84
C ILE A 55 -6.59 5.07 -12.43
N THR A 56 -5.75 4.39 -13.20
CA THR A 56 -5.28 3.04 -12.88
C THR A 56 -3.76 3.03 -12.71
N ARG A 57 -3.26 2.39 -11.66
CA ARG A 57 -1.84 2.12 -11.44
C ARG A 57 -1.62 0.65 -11.09
N THR A 58 -0.45 0.13 -11.43
CA THR A 58 -0.03 -1.21 -11.03
C THR A 58 1.31 -1.10 -10.32
N LEU A 59 1.42 -1.75 -9.17
CA LEU A 59 2.64 -1.87 -8.40
C LEU A 59 3.05 -3.33 -8.33
N HIS A 60 4.35 -3.58 -8.42
CA HIS A 60 4.93 -4.89 -8.18
C HIS A 60 5.91 -4.80 -7.03
N GLN A 61 5.75 -5.69 -6.06
CA GLN A 61 6.64 -5.80 -4.90
C GLN A 61 7.25 -7.20 -4.90
N PRO A 62 8.50 -7.36 -5.39
CA PRO A 62 9.16 -8.65 -5.46
C PRO A 62 9.67 -9.13 -4.10
N THR A 63 9.96 -8.19 -3.19
CA THR A 63 10.61 -8.50 -1.91
C THR A 63 9.58 -8.70 -0.82
N VAL A 64 9.64 -9.87 -0.18
CA VAL A 64 8.97 -10.16 1.07
C VAL A 64 9.85 -9.75 2.25
N ALA A 65 9.22 -9.22 3.30
CA ALA A 65 9.85 -8.93 4.58
C ALA A 65 9.34 -9.90 5.65
N HIS A 66 10.14 -10.12 6.68
CA HIS A 66 9.81 -10.98 7.80
C HIS A 66 9.82 -10.18 9.10
N GLY A 67 8.70 -10.19 9.81
CA GLY A 67 8.56 -9.60 11.13
C GLY A 67 9.29 -10.43 12.19
N ALA A 68 9.57 -9.82 13.35
CA ALA A 68 10.16 -10.51 14.50
C ALA A 68 9.26 -11.63 15.06
N ASP A 69 7.95 -11.55 14.82
CA ASP A 69 6.96 -12.60 15.11
C ASP A 69 6.98 -13.75 14.08
N GLY A 70 7.89 -13.67 13.10
CA GLY A 70 8.04 -14.62 12.01
C GLY A 70 6.90 -14.58 11.00
N ARG A 71 6.07 -13.52 10.97
CA ARG A 71 5.10 -13.31 9.90
C ARG A 71 5.79 -12.74 8.67
N SER A 72 5.40 -13.23 7.50
CA SER A 72 5.85 -12.71 6.21
C SER A 72 4.86 -11.66 5.70
N PHE A 73 5.36 -10.56 5.13
CA PHE A 73 4.52 -9.51 4.56
C PHE A 73 5.23 -8.79 3.41
N TYR A 74 4.46 -8.12 2.56
CA TYR A 74 4.98 -7.23 1.52
C TYR A 74 4.76 -5.77 1.93
N PRO A 75 5.83 -5.00 2.19
CA PRO A 75 5.71 -3.56 2.36
C PRO A 75 5.65 -2.88 0.99
N THR A 76 4.58 -2.13 0.71
CA THR A 76 4.44 -1.35 -0.52
C THR A 76 4.42 0.15 -0.21
N ASP A 77 5.24 0.93 -0.93
CA ASP A 77 5.18 2.39 -0.98
C ASP A 77 4.25 2.80 -2.12
N THR A 78 2.99 3.08 -1.79
CA THR A 78 1.90 3.17 -2.76
C THR A 78 1.65 4.63 -3.16
N PRO A 79 1.90 5.03 -4.42
CA PRO A 79 1.60 6.38 -4.89
C PRO A 79 0.10 6.57 -5.12
N ILE A 80 -0.43 7.66 -4.57
CA ILE A 80 -1.81 8.13 -4.71
C ILE A 80 -1.76 9.47 -5.46
N PRO A 81 -2.00 9.48 -6.78
CA PRO A 81 -1.85 10.69 -7.61
C PRO A 81 -2.86 11.79 -7.34
N ALA A 82 -3.99 11.46 -6.74
CA ALA A 82 -5.07 12.41 -6.46
C ALA A 82 -5.92 11.95 -5.28
N PRO A 83 -6.51 12.89 -4.52
CA PRO A 83 -7.55 12.59 -3.54
C PRO A 83 -8.72 11.85 -4.18
N GLY A 84 -9.46 11.09 -3.38
CA GLY A 84 -10.65 10.38 -3.79
C GLY A 84 -10.75 8.98 -3.23
N ARG A 85 -11.73 8.24 -3.73
CA ARG A 85 -11.98 6.85 -3.35
C ARG A 85 -11.21 5.92 -4.28
N TRP A 86 -10.43 5.01 -3.73
CA TRP A 86 -9.56 4.09 -4.46
C TRP A 86 -9.88 2.65 -4.10
N LYS A 87 -9.96 1.79 -5.11
CA LYS A 87 -9.98 0.33 -4.96
C LYS A 87 -8.56 -0.18 -5.13
N LEU A 88 -8.08 -0.98 -4.17
CA LEU A 88 -6.78 -1.64 -4.23
C LEU A 88 -7.00 -3.14 -4.26
N GLU A 89 -6.50 -3.79 -5.30
CA GLU A 89 -6.61 -5.23 -5.53
C GLU A 89 -5.21 -5.83 -5.55
N ALA A 90 -4.91 -6.65 -4.56
CA ALA A 90 -3.62 -7.30 -4.38
C ALA A 90 -3.69 -8.79 -4.73
N SER A 91 -2.64 -9.31 -5.35
CA SER A 91 -2.48 -10.74 -5.62
C SER A 91 -1.04 -11.20 -5.47
N THR A 92 -0.85 -12.38 -4.85
CA THR A 92 0.43 -13.08 -4.76
C THR A 92 0.19 -14.59 -4.71
N GLY A 93 0.64 -15.31 -5.73
CA GLY A 93 0.40 -16.76 -5.83
C GLY A 93 -1.10 -17.06 -5.90
N GLN A 94 -1.60 -17.79 -4.90
CA GLN A 94 -3.03 -18.10 -4.77
C GLN A 94 -3.79 -17.08 -3.91
N ASP A 95 -3.08 -16.19 -3.21
CA ASP A 95 -3.70 -15.19 -2.36
C ASP A 95 -4.16 -13.99 -3.17
N THR A 96 -5.40 -13.58 -2.92
CA THR A 96 -5.98 -12.33 -3.44
C THR A 96 -6.65 -11.56 -2.32
N GLY A 97 -6.58 -10.24 -2.39
CA GLY A 97 -7.19 -9.34 -1.42
C GLY A 97 -7.66 -8.07 -2.10
N CYS A 98 -8.74 -7.48 -1.60
CA CYS A 98 -9.26 -6.23 -2.12
C CYS A 98 -9.80 -5.37 -0.98
N PHE A 99 -9.50 -4.07 -1.01
CA PHE A 99 -10.18 -3.11 -0.16
C PHE A 99 -10.39 -1.77 -0.87
N ILE A 100 -11.27 -0.96 -0.29
CA ILE A 100 -11.55 0.39 -0.76
C ILE A 100 -11.16 1.37 0.35
N VAL A 101 -10.45 2.43 -0.02
CA VAL A 101 -9.97 3.48 0.87
C VAL A 101 -10.29 4.85 0.28
N THR A 102 -10.45 5.84 1.15
CA THR A 102 -10.64 7.24 0.74
C THR A 102 -9.45 8.04 1.24
N PHE A 103 -8.81 8.78 0.33
CA PHE A 103 -7.78 9.77 0.64
C PHE A 103 -8.36 11.17 0.42
N THR A 104 -8.26 12.05 1.40
CA THR A 104 -8.80 13.41 1.38
C THR A 104 -7.71 14.44 1.25
#